data_AF-A0A7C5P6V9-F1
#
_entry.id   AF-A0A7C5P6V9-F1
#
_cell.length_a   1.000
_cell.length_b   1.000
_cell.length_c   1.000
_cell.angle_alpha   90.00
_cell.angle_beta   90.00
_cell.angle_gamma   90.00
#
_symmetry.space_group_name_H-M   'P 1'
#
loop_
_entity.id
_entity.type
_entity.pdbx_description
1 polymer ?
#
loop_
_entity_poly.entity_id
_entity_poly.type
_entity_poly.pdbx_seq_one_letter_code
_entity_poly.pdbx_strand_id
1 'polypeptide(L)'
;MPDIDTSALLRILGLGFMLAWAAVRLGYWKGWYWRTRGGAYAYLPLGLLFILYTYQDQARELPGAGHTLYLALMVLLAGVCVWWSARPPAFVKPAWIRWIELHPAKVRQAMAQAVEAGEAWEPRVRSQADVDAWAKSLRGRASKGR
;
A
#
# COMPACT_ATOMS: atom_id res chain seq x y z
N MET A 1 5.55 -8.55 -35.38
CA MET A 1 5.93 -8.26 -33.99
C MET A 1 5.82 -9.57 -33.22
N PRO A 2 6.76 -9.94 -32.33
CA PRO A 2 6.58 -11.13 -31.50
C PRO A 2 5.26 -11.00 -30.75
N ASP A 3 4.45 -12.06 -30.79
CA ASP A 3 3.14 -12.12 -30.14
C ASP A 3 3.39 -12.14 -28.63
N ILE A 4 3.30 -10.98 -28.00
CA ILE A 4 3.54 -10.85 -26.57
C ILE A 4 2.32 -11.46 -25.87
N ASP A 5 2.54 -12.58 -25.16
CA ASP A 5 1.53 -13.21 -24.33
C ASP A 5 1.09 -12.23 -23.22
N THR A 6 0.02 -11.50 -23.52
CA THR A 6 -0.56 -10.48 -22.65
C THR A 6 -1.05 -11.12 -21.36
N SER A 7 -1.52 -12.37 -21.40
CA SER A 7 -1.94 -13.11 -20.22
C SER A 7 -0.76 -13.44 -19.32
N ALA A 8 0.37 -13.88 -19.89
CA ALA A 8 1.59 -14.08 -19.12
C ALA A 8 2.07 -12.78 -18.47
N LEU A 9 2.08 -11.67 -19.22
CA LEU A 9 2.46 -10.36 -18.68
C LEU A 9 1.58 -9.92 -17.51
N LEU A 10 0.26 -10.05 -17.64
CA LEU A 10 -0.69 -9.68 -16.59
C LEU A 10 -0.53 -10.53 -15.33
N ARG A 11 -0.25 -11.83 -15.48
CA ARG A 11 0.03 -12.72 -14.33
C ARG A 11 1.32 -12.32 -13.61
N ILE A 12 2.38 -12.06 -14.37
CA ILE A 12 3.66 -11.60 -13.81
C ILE A 12 3.48 -10.27 -13.09
N LEU A 13 2.74 -9.33 -13.70
CA LEU A 13 2.44 -8.04 -13.10
C LEU A 13 1.62 -8.20 -11.82
N GLY A 14 0.58 -9.05 -11.86
CA GLY A 14 -0.26 -9.36 -10.72
C GLY A 14 0.53 -9.93 -9.54
N LEU A 15 1.38 -10.94 -9.80
CA LEU A 15 2.30 -11.50 -8.82
C LEU A 15 3.28 -10.45 -8.29
N GLY A 16 3.84 -9.61 -9.16
CA GLY A 16 4.74 -8.52 -8.80
C GLY A 16 4.11 -7.55 -7.80
N PHE A 17 2.86 -7.14 -8.04
CA PHE A 17 2.13 -6.27 -7.11
C PHE A 17 1.84 -6.95 -5.78
N MET A 18 1.47 -8.25 -5.78
CA MET A 18 1.25 -9.00 -4.54
C MET A 18 2.54 -9.14 -3.71
N LEU A 19 3.68 -9.42 -4.37
CA LEU A 19 4.99 -9.48 -3.72
C LEU A 19 5.43 -8.11 -3.19
N ALA A 20 5.21 -7.03 -3.96
CA ALA A 20 5.48 -5.68 -3.50
C ALA A 20 4.63 -5.32 -2.27
N TRP A 21 3.35 -5.69 -2.26
CA TRP A 21 2.48 -5.53 -1.10
C TRP A 21 3.02 -6.30 0.11
N ALA A 22 3.43 -7.55 -0.07
CA ALA A 22 4.02 -8.36 1.01
C ALA A 22 5.31 -7.73 1.56
N ALA A 23 6.20 -7.24 0.69
CA ALA A 23 7.43 -6.56 1.09
C ALA A 23 7.17 -5.26 1.87
N VAL A 24 6.17 -4.47 1.45
CA VAL A 24 5.72 -3.28 2.19
C VAL A 24 5.14 -3.68 3.54
N ARG A 25 4.29 -4.72 3.58
CA ARG A 25 3.64 -5.22 4.79
C ARG A 25 4.63 -5.73 5.83
N LEU A 26 5.64 -6.47 5.39
CA LEU A 26 6.74 -6.95 6.22
C LEU A 26 7.71 -5.83 6.64
N GLY A 27 7.56 -4.63 6.07
CA GLY A 27 8.39 -3.49 6.41
C GLY A 27 9.81 -3.62 5.89
N TYR A 28 10.05 -4.40 4.83
CA TYR A 28 11.33 -4.39 4.12
C TYR A 28 11.48 -3.09 3.31
N TRP A 29 10.38 -2.61 2.73
CA TRP A 29 10.39 -1.38 1.94
C TRP A 29 9.88 -0.16 2.72
N LYS A 30 10.62 0.18 3.77
CA LYS A 30 10.29 1.25 4.72
C LYS A 30 10.16 2.64 4.06
N GLY A 31 11.08 3.00 3.16
CA GLY A 31 11.13 4.32 2.52
C GLY A 31 9.91 4.66 1.65
N TRP A 32 9.16 3.65 1.21
CA TRP A 32 7.98 3.85 0.37
C TRP A 32 6.87 4.67 1.06
N TYR A 33 6.68 4.49 2.38
CA TYR A 33 5.64 5.18 3.15
C TYR A 33 5.82 6.70 3.13
N TRP A 34 7.05 7.17 3.28
CA TRP A 34 7.34 8.61 3.29
C TRP A 34 7.25 9.22 1.89
N ARG A 35 7.56 8.43 0.84
CA ARG A 35 7.53 8.91 -0.56
C ARG A 35 6.15 8.92 -1.18
N THR A 36 5.20 8.12 -0.69
CA THR A 36 3.90 7.99 -1.34
C THR A 36 2.74 8.08 -0.35
N ARG A 37 1.70 8.84 -0.73
CA ARG A 37 0.49 9.03 0.09
C ARG A 37 -0.49 7.86 -0.05
N GLY A 38 -0.06 6.65 0.29
CA GLY A 38 -0.96 5.49 0.45
C GLY A 38 -1.16 4.58 -0.77
N GLY A 39 -0.45 4.80 -1.88
CA GLY A 39 -0.62 4.01 -3.12
C GLY A 39 -0.38 2.50 -3.00
N ALA A 40 0.73 2.06 -2.38
CA ALA A 40 1.07 0.63 -2.30
C ALA A 40 0.15 -0.21 -1.42
N TYR A 41 -0.73 0.40 -0.61
CA TYR A 41 -1.73 -0.40 0.10
C TYR A 41 -2.70 -1.05 -0.88
N ALA A 42 -2.96 -0.43 -2.03
CA ALA A 42 -3.82 -0.98 -3.08
C ALA A 42 -3.12 -2.03 -3.96
N TYR A 43 -1.83 -2.34 -3.75
CA TYR A 43 -1.12 -3.30 -4.60
C TYR A 43 -1.67 -4.72 -4.49
N LEU A 44 -2.15 -5.15 -3.31
CA LEU A 44 -2.79 -6.46 -3.18
C LEU A 44 -4.05 -6.59 -4.05
N PRO A 45 -5.09 -5.76 -3.89
CA PRO A 45 -6.28 -5.88 -4.71
C PRO A 45 -6.00 -5.60 -6.19
N LEU A 46 -5.03 -4.73 -6.51
CA LEU A 46 -4.62 -4.48 -7.90
C LEU A 46 -3.96 -5.72 -8.53
N GLY A 47 -3.10 -6.42 -7.78
CA GLY A 47 -2.49 -7.65 -8.24
C GLY A 47 -3.52 -8.76 -8.49
N LEU A 48 -4.50 -8.89 -7.60
CA LEU A 48 -5.64 -9.80 -7.78
C LEU A 48 -6.49 -9.42 -9.00
N LEU A 49 -6.70 -8.13 -9.25
CA LEU A 49 -7.44 -7.65 -10.42
C LEU A 49 -6.74 -8.04 -11.72
N PHE A 50 -5.42 -7.92 -11.80
CA PHE A 50 -4.66 -8.36 -12.99
C PHE A 50 -4.74 -9.86 -13.21
N ILE A 51 -4.63 -10.66 -12.15
CA ILE A 51 -4.78 -12.12 -12.24
C ILE A 51 -6.20 -12.48 -12.70
N LEU A 52 -7.23 -11.87 -12.11
CA LEU A 52 -8.63 -12.11 -12.48
C LEU A 52 -8.91 -11.71 -13.93
N TYR A 53 -8.31 -10.62 -14.40
CA TYR A 53 -8.43 -10.19 -15.80
C TYR A 53 -7.88 -11.22 -16.78
N THR A 54 -6.89 -12.02 -16.40
CA THR A 54 -6.35 -13.08 -17.28
C THR A 54 -7.34 -14.21 -17.59
N TYR A 55 -8.48 -14.23 -16.90
CA TYR A 55 -9.58 -15.16 -17.13
C TYR A 55 -10.73 -14.56 -17.94
N GLN A 56 -10.57 -13.36 -18.52
CA GLN A 56 -11.65 -12.65 -19.20
C GLN A 56 -12.22 -13.44 -20.37
N ASP A 57 -11.38 -14.09 -21.17
CA ASP A 57 -11.83 -14.85 -22.34
C ASP A 57 -12.60 -16.10 -21.93
N GLN A 58 -12.12 -16.85 -20.93
CA GLN A 58 -12.86 -17.99 -20.38
C GLN A 58 -14.16 -17.54 -19.72
N ALA A 59 -14.17 -16.37 -19.07
CA ALA A 59 -15.36 -15.83 -18.43
C ALA A 59 -16.45 -15.43 -19.44
N ARG A 60 -16.10 -15.09 -20.70
CA ARG A 60 -17.07 -14.80 -21.75
C ARG A 60 -17.81 -16.03 -22.24
N GLU A 61 -17.22 -17.21 -22.09
CA GLU A 61 -17.82 -18.50 -22.46
C GLU A 61 -18.76 -19.04 -21.37
N LEU A 62 -18.72 -18.46 -20.16
CA LEU A 62 -19.61 -18.88 -19.08
C LEU A 62 -21.07 -18.47 -19.36
N PRO A 63 -22.05 -19.32 -19.01
CA PRO A 63 -23.47 -18.96 -19.08
C PRO A 63 -23.76 -17.75 -18.19
N GLY A 64 -24.79 -16.95 -18.56
CA GLY A 64 -24.98 -15.57 -18.11
C GLY A 64 -24.80 -15.29 -16.61
N ALA A 65 -25.20 -16.20 -15.72
CA ALA A 65 -24.97 -16.06 -14.27
C ALA A 65 -23.48 -16.07 -13.89
N GLY A 66 -22.68 -16.95 -14.51
CA GLY A 66 -21.24 -17.03 -14.28
C GLY A 66 -20.49 -15.81 -14.79
N HIS A 67 -20.84 -15.33 -15.99
CA HIS A 67 -20.28 -14.09 -16.53
C HIS A 67 -20.62 -12.86 -15.67
N THR A 68 -21.87 -12.77 -15.20
CA THR A 68 -22.32 -11.69 -14.32
C THR A 68 -21.55 -11.70 -12.99
N LEU A 69 -21.36 -12.87 -12.38
CA LEU A 69 -20.56 -13.02 -11.17
C LEU A 69 -19.10 -12.57 -11.39
N TYR A 70 -18.49 -12.96 -12.51
CA TYR A 70 -17.15 -12.52 -12.89
C TYR A 70 -17.04 -10.98 -12.96
N LEU A 71 -17.97 -10.33 -13.67
CA LEU A 71 -18.00 -8.87 -13.78
C LEU A 71 -18.23 -8.20 -12.42
N ALA A 72 -19.12 -8.76 -11.59
CA ALA A 72 -19.36 -8.26 -10.23
C ALA A 72 -18.09 -8.33 -9.37
N LEU A 73 -17.32 -9.42 -9.46
CA LEU A 73 -16.05 -9.56 -8.75
C LEU A 73 -14.99 -8.57 -9.25
N MET A 74 -14.90 -8.34 -10.56
CA MET A 74 -14.01 -7.35 -11.15
C MET A 74 -14.33 -5.93 -10.64
N VAL A 75 -15.60 -5.54 -10.67
CA VAL A 75 -16.06 -4.23 -10.18
C VAL A 75 -15.83 -4.09 -8.67
N LEU A 76 -16.10 -5.15 -7.90
CA LEU A 76 -15.84 -5.18 -6.47
C LEU A 76 -14.36 -4.97 -6.16
N LEU A 77 -13.46 -5.71 -6.82
CA LEU A 77 -12.01 -5.57 -6.63
C LEU A 77 -11.50 -4.19 -7.05
N ALA A 78 -12.00 -3.63 -8.14
CA ALA A 78 -11.68 -2.26 -8.55
C ALA A 78 -12.13 -1.25 -7.48
N GLY A 79 -13.34 -1.41 -6.93
CA GLY A 79 -13.83 -0.61 -5.81
C GLY A 79 -12.95 -0.72 -4.57
N VAL A 80 -12.50 -1.93 -4.23
CA VAL A 80 -11.54 -2.17 -3.12
C VAL A 80 -10.20 -1.50 -3.39
N CYS A 81 -9.69 -1.50 -4.64
CA CYS A 81 -8.46 -0.80 -5.00
C CYS A 81 -8.57 0.71 -4.71
N VAL A 82 -9.65 1.34 -5.18
CA VAL A 82 -9.89 2.77 -4.95
C VAL A 82 -10.05 3.05 -3.47
N TRP A 83 -10.84 2.25 -2.77
CA TRP A 83 -11.07 2.39 -1.33
C TRP A 83 -9.77 2.24 -0.53
N TRP A 84 -8.93 1.24 -0.80
CA TRP A 84 -7.67 1.02 -0.09
C TRP A 84 -6.60 2.07 -0.44
N SER A 85 -6.64 2.63 -1.65
CA SER A 85 -5.77 3.75 -2.03
C SER A 85 -6.09 5.01 -1.23
N ALA A 86 -7.37 5.29 -0.99
CA ALA A 86 -7.81 6.47 -0.24
C ALA A 86 -7.80 6.25 1.29
N ARG A 87 -8.25 5.08 1.76
CA ARG A 87 -8.48 4.74 3.16
C ARG A 87 -8.06 3.28 3.42
N PRO A 88 -6.75 3.00 3.47
CA PRO A 88 -6.25 1.66 3.74
C PRO A 88 -6.70 1.18 5.13
N PRO A 89 -7.29 -0.02 5.24
CA PRO A 89 -7.75 -0.54 6.53
C PRO A 89 -6.55 -0.83 7.46
N ALA A 90 -6.78 -0.72 8.77
CA ALA A 90 -5.71 -0.80 9.77
C ALA A 90 -4.92 -2.11 9.72
N PHE A 91 -5.59 -3.21 9.37
CA PHE A 91 -4.93 -4.51 9.26
C PHE A 91 -3.95 -4.57 8.09
N VAL A 92 -4.08 -3.76 7.03
CA VAL A 92 -3.17 -3.74 5.87
C VAL A 92 -1.87 -2.99 6.17
N LYS A 93 -1.91 -2.05 7.12
CA LYS A 93 -0.75 -1.25 7.50
C LYS A 93 0.26 -2.09 8.32
N PRO A 94 1.57 -1.94 8.07
CA PRO A 94 2.63 -2.42 8.95
C PRO A 94 2.48 -1.89 10.38
N ALA A 95 2.95 -2.66 11.36
CA ALA A 95 2.89 -2.28 12.78
C ALA A 95 3.54 -0.92 13.07
N TRP A 96 4.70 -0.64 12.46
CA TRP A 96 5.43 0.59 12.69
C TRP A 96 4.70 1.85 12.19
N ILE A 97 3.93 1.73 11.10
CA ILE A 97 3.09 2.83 10.60
C ILE A 97 1.95 3.08 11.58
N ARG A 98 1.35 2.01 12.11
CA ARG A 98 0.30 2.13 13.13
C ARG A 98 0.82 2.86 14.38
N TRP A 99 2.06 2.60 14.81
CA TRP A 99 2.68 3.33 15.92
C TRP A 99 2.83 4.83 15.62
N ILE A 100 3.30 5.20 14.43
CA ILE A 100 3.39 6.60 14.00
C ILE A 100 2.02 7.27 13.97
N GLU A 101 0.99 6.57 13.48
CA GLU A 101 -0.38 7.09 13.38
C GLU A 101 -1.06 7.34 14.72
N LEU A 102 -0.55 6.79 15.84
CA LEU A 102 -1.02 7.12 17.19
C LEU A 102 -0.66 8.56 17.60
N HIS A 103 0.29 9.19 16.92
CA HIS A 103 0.70 10.56 17.24
C HIS A 103 -0.11 11.63 16.51
N PRO A 104 -0.25 12.83 17.10
CA PRO A 104 -0.95 13.95 16.47
C PRO A 104 -0.39 14.31 15.09
N ALA A 105 -1.24 14.82 14.20
CA ALA A 105 -0.87 15.19 12.82
C ALA A 105 0.40 16.07 12.74
N LYS A 106 0.57 17.03 13.65
CA LYS A 106 1.76 17.90 13.72
C LYS A 106 3.06 17.13 13.94
N VAL A 107 3.03 16.10 14.79
CA VAL A 107 4.22 15.26 15.07
C VAL A 107 4.54 14.39 13.85
N ARG A 108 3.52 13.83 13.20
CA ARG A 108 3.69 13.05 11.96
C ARG A 108 4.28 13.90 10.83
N GLN A 109 3.85 15.15 10.71
CA GLN A 109 4.43 16.11 9.77
C GLN A 109 5.89 16.41 10.08
N ALA A 110 6.23 16.64 11.36
CA ALA A 110 7.63 16.86 11.76
C ALA A 110 8.51 15.63 11.51
N MET A 111 7.98 14.41 11.69
CA MET A 111 8.67 13.17 11.32
C MET A 111 8.91 13.09 9.82
N ALA A 112 7.89 13.38 9.00
CA ALA A 112 8.02 13.40 7.54
C ALA A 112 9.09 14.41 7.09
N GLN A 113 9.09 15.62 7.65
CA GLN A 113 10.09 16.65 7.35
C GLN A 113 11.50 16.23 7.76
N ALA A 114 11.67 15.56 8.91
CA ALA A 114 12.97 15.04 9.33
C ALA A 114 13.50 13.98 8.35
N VAL A 115 12.63 13.11 7.85
CA VAL A 115 12.97 12.11 6.83
C VAL A 115 13.34 12.77 5.50
N GLU A 116 12.55 13.77 5.06
CA GLU A 116 12.83 14.54 3.84
C GLU A 116 14.15 15.33 3.94
N ALA A 117 14.52 15.79 5.14
CA ALA A 117 15.81 16.43 5.41
C ALA A 117 16.99 15.45 5.47
N GLY A 118 16.76 14.15 5.25
CA GLY A 118 17.81 13.12 5.22
C GLY A 118 18.18 12.54 6.58
N GLU A 119 17.39 12.77 7.64
CA GLU A 119 17.64 12.11 8.92
C GLU A 119 17.40 10.59 8.82
N ALA A 120 18.33 9.80 9.38
CA ALA A 120 18.16 8.36 9.49
C ALA A 120 16.96 8.03 10.41
N TRP A 121 15.97 7.33 9.84
CA TRP A 121 14.67 7.13 10.49
C TRP A 121 14.35 5.65 10.70
N GLU A 122 14.94 4.74 9.91
CA GLU A 122 14.75 3.29 10.02
C GLU A 122 15.06 2.74 11.42
N PRO A 123 16.09 3.21 12.15
CA PRO A 123 16.35 2.80 13.53
C PRO A 123 15.25 3.28 14.50
N ARG A 124 14.59 4.40 14.19
CA ARG A 124 13.60 5.07 15.04
C ARG A 124 12.20 4.43 14.97
N VAL A 125 12.03 3.43 14.10
CA VAL A 125 10.76 2.72 13.88
C VAL A 125 10.88 1.20 14.12
N ARG A 126 11.89 0.77 14.89
CA ARG A 126 12.11 -0.66 15.20
C ARG A 126 11.15 -1.15 16.28
N SER A 127 10.87 -0.32 17.27
CA SER A 127 9.90 -0.58 18.32
C SER A 127 8.95 0.60 18.50
N GLN A 128 7.83 0.36 19.16
CA GLN A 128 6.91 1.44 19.55
C GLN A 128 7.60 2.46 20.48
N ALA A 129 8.48 1.99 21.39
CA ALA A 129 9.24 2.86 22.28
C ALA A 129 10.19 3.80 21.52
N ASP A 130 10.83 3.34 20.44
CA ASP A 130 11.69 4.17 19.60
C ASP A 130 10.89 5.27 18.87
N VAL A 131 9.69 4.91 18.38
CA VAL A 131 8.78 5.86 17.75
C VAL A 131 8.33 6.92 18.75
N ASP A 132 7.97 6.50 19.97
CA ASP A 132 7.57 7.41 21.04
C ASP A 132 8.72 8.35 21.45
N ALA A 133 9.95 7.84 21.55
CA ALA A 133 11.14 8.63 21.85
C ALA A 133 11.43 9.65 20.74
N TRP A 134 11.31 9.25 19.47
CA TRP A 134 11.47 10.15 18.33
C TRP A 134 10.36 11.21 18.27
N ALA A 135 9.11 10.82 18.54
CA ALA A 135 7.98 11.74 18.63
C ALA A 135 8.23 12.81 19.69
N LYS A 136 8.75 12.43 20.87
CA LYS A 136 9.10 13.37 21.95
C LYS A 136 10.21 14.33 21.52
N SER A 137 11.27 13.86 20.85
CA SER A 137 12.36 14.75 20.40
C SER A 137 11.89 15.79 19.37
N LEU A 138 10.84 15.48 18.60
CA LEU A 138 10.29 16.38 17.58
C LEU A 138 9.21 17.34 18.10
N ARG A 139 8.60 17.10 19.27
CA ARG A 139 7.58 18.00 19.84
C ARG A 139 8.07 19.44 20.02
N GLY A 140 9.34 19.62 20.37
CA GLY A 140 9.96 20.95 20.51
C GLY A 140 10.20 21.68 19.17
N ARG A 141 10.37 20.95 18.07
CA ARG A 141 10.45 21.54 16.71
C ARG A 141 9.07 21.88 16.15
N ALA A 142 8.07 21.04 16.46
CA ALA A 142 6.69 21.22 15.99
C ALA A 142 5.97 22.45 16.58
N SER A 143 6.46 23.04 17.68
CA SER A 143 5.88 24.26 18.26
C SER A 143 6.45 25.57 17.69
N LYS A 144 7.65 25.55 17.08
CA LYS A 144 8.36 26.74 16.58
C LYS A 144 8.04 27.16 15.14
N GLY A 145 7.25 26.37 14.41
CA GLY A 145 6.84 26.68 13.03
C GLY A 145 5.57 27.54 12.93
N ARG A 146 5.42 28.57 13.77
CA ARG A 146 4.30 29.52 13.74
C ARG A 146 4.83 30.94 13.57
#